data_AF-T1AU42-F1
#
_entry.id   AF-T1AU42-F1
#
_cell.length_a   1.000
_cell.length_b   1.000
_cell.length_c   1.000
_cell.angle_alpha   90.00
_cell.angle_beta   90.00
_cell.angle_gamma   90.00
#
_symmetry.space_group_name_H-M   'P 1'
#
loop_
_entity.id
_entity.type
_entity.pdbx_description
1 polymer ?
#
loop_
_entity_poly.entity_id
_entity_poly.type
_entity_poly.pdbx_seq_one_letter_code
_entity_poly.pdbx_strand_id
1 'polypeptide(L)'
;MKIEGIDIGITDMSLEEESSGIVKTEGNAMVYDTSRLGIPLVEIDTSPDIPSPEFAKKIASYIGTVLRLSGKVKRGIGTIRQDVNVSIKGGARVEIKGVQDLDFMDKYIENEILRQQNLLKVVEVLRGRNASLFDTVDLSQVFSGTNVGIVSKGLEDNGTAMGFGLKGFKGVLGTEVVKGRRLGTEISDYAKMAGVGGIIHSDEDLGKY
;
A
#
# COMPACT_ATOMS: atom_id res chain seq x y z
N MET A 1 -17.43 -4.38 22.87
CA MET A 1 -16.81 -5.61 23.43
C MET A 1 -15.75 -5.23 24.45
N LYS A 2 -15.44 -6.07 25.44
CA LYS A 2 -14.41 -5.78 26.45
C LYS A 2 -13.25 -6.77 26.34
N ILE A 3 -12.04 -6.27 26.12
CA ILE A 3 -10.81 -7.07 25.99
C ILE A 3 -9.77 -6.48 26.95
N GLU A 4 -9.26 -7.30 27.87
CA GLU A 4 -8.28 -6.86 28.89
C GLU A 4 -8.72 -5.62 29.69
N GLY A 5 -10.03 -5.49 29.92
CA GLY A 5 -10.62 -4.35 30.66
C GLY A 5 -10.85 -3.09 29.82
N ILE A 6 -10.42 -3.06 28.56
CA ILE A 6 -10.66 -1.96 27.62
C ILE A 6 -11.95 -2.24 26.83
N ASP A 7 -12.85 -1.26 26.80
CA ASP A 7 -14.07 -1.31 26.00
C ASP A 7 -13.77 -0.84 24.57
N ILE A 8 -14.06 -1.68 23.59
CA ILE A 8 -13.93 -1.39 22.16
C ILE A 8 -15.32 -1.32 21.53
N GLY A 9 -15.58 -0.24 20.82
CA GLY A 9 -16.83 -0.03 20.09
C GLY A 9 -16.90 -0.91 18.86
N ILE A 10 -18.10 -1.40 18.55
CA ILE A 10 -18.46 -1.81 17.19
C ILE A 10 -19.30 -0.66 16.65
N THR A 11 -18.80 0.00 15.61
CA THR A 11 -19.45 1.20 15.06
C THR A 11 -20.53 0.83 14.07
N ASP A 12 -20.33 -0.25 13.32
CA ASP A 12 -21.31 -0.76 12.35
C ASP A 12 -21.26 -2.29 12.27
N MET A 13 -22.38 -2.87 11.85
CA MET A 13 -22.51 -4.27 11.52
C MET A 13 -23.57 -4.42 10.44
N SER A 14 -23.17 -4.87 9.25
CA SER A 14 -24.04 -5.00 8.10
C SER A 14 -24.16 -6.47 7.65
N LEU A 15 -25.25 -6.76 6.93
CA LEU A 15 -25.44 -8.01 6.19
C LEU A 15 -25.49 -7.66 4.71
N GLU A 16 -24.55 -8.21 3.94
CA GLU A 16 -24.32 -7.86 2.54
C GLU A 16 -24.22 -9.10 1.65
N GLU A 17 -24.11 -8.86 0.35
CA GLU A 17 -23.90 -9.90 -0.66
C GLU A 17 -22.46 -9.86 -1.18
N GLU A 18 -21.81 -11.02 -1.24
CA GLU A 18 -20.49 -11.15 -1.87
C GLU A 18 -20.56 -10.81 -3.37
N SER A 19 -19.50 -10.17 -3.88
CA SER A 19 -19.41 -9.76 -5.28
C SER A 19 -18.94 -10.90 -6.18
N SER A 20 -19.19 -10.84 -7.48
CA SER A 20 -18.52 -11.75 -8.44
C SER A 20 -16.99 -11.61 -8.40
N GLY A 21 -16.26 -12.65 -8.80
CA GLY A 21 -14.79 -12.63 -8.96
C GLY A 21 -14.39 -12.31 -10.40
N ILE A 22 -13.27 -11.62 -10.62
CA ILE A 22 -12.76 -11.40 -11.99
C ILE A 22 -11.95 -12.63 -12.41
N VAL A 23 -12.32 -13.24 -13.54
CA VAL A 23 -11.64 -14.40 -14.13
C VAL A 23 -10.62 -13.97 -15.16
N LYS A 24 -11.03 -13.06 -16.06
CA LYS A 24 -10.20 -12.60 -17.17
C LYS A 24 -10.53 -11.17 -17.53
N THR A 25 -9.51 -10.42 -17.91
CA THR A 25 -9.64 -9.12 -18.57
C THR A 25 -9.17 -9.27 -20.02
N GLU A 26 -10.02 -8.96 -20.99
CA GLU A 26 -9.74 -9.04 -22.43
C GLU A 26 -9.99 -7.67 -23.07
N GLY A 27 -8.93 -6.88 -23.22
CA GLY A 27 -9.04 -5.50 -23.71
C GLY A 27 -9.96 -4.69 -22.81
N ASN A 28 -11.11 -4.24 -23.35
CA ASN A 28 -12.12 -3.47 -22.62
C ASN A 28 -13.25 -4.33 -22.01
N ALA A 29 -13.18 -5.65 -22.10
CA ALA A 29 -14.16 -6.57 -21.52
C ALA A 29 -13.59 -7.26 -20.28
N MET A 30 -14.44 -7.45 -19.26
CA MET A 30 -14.13 -8.24 -18.07
C MET A 30 -15.09 -9.43 -17.96
N VAL A 31 -14.53 -10.62 -17.75
CA VAL A 31 -15.28 -11.85 -17.52
C VAL A 31 -15.30 -12.14 -16.02
N TYR A 32 -16.51 -12.32 -15.48
CA TYR A 32 -16.74 -12.52 -14.06
C TYR A 32 -17.21 -13.95 -13.75
N ASP A 33 -16.70 -14.52 -12.65
CA ASP A 33 -17.23 -15.72 -12.02
C ASP A 33 -18.31 -15.32 -10.99
N THR A 34 -19.55 -15.72 -11.27
CA THR A 34 -20.73 -15.46 -10.45
C THR A 34 -20.99 -16.54 -9.41
N SER A 35 -20.13 -17.57 -9.30
CA SER A 35 -20.29 -18.69 -8.36
C SER A 35 -20.44 -18.28 -6.89
N ARG A 36 -19.88 -17.11 -6.54
CA ARG A 36 -19.92 -16.53 -5.19
C ARG A 36 -20.91 -15.36 -5.04
N LEU A 37 -21.54 -14.92 -6.12
CA LEU A 37 -22.48 -13.80 -6.10
C LEU A 37 -23.68 -14.12 -5.20
N GLY A 38 -24.03 -13.22 -4.29
CA GLY A 38 -25.16 -13.40 -3.38
C GLY A 38 -24.87 -14.30 -2.17
N ILE A 39 -23.62 -14.76 -1.97
CA ILE A 39 -23.23 -15.38 -0.70
C ILE A 39 -23.37 -14.32 0.41
N PRO A 40 -24.10 -14.59 1.51
CA PRO A 40 -24.23 -13.64 2.60
C PRO A 40 -22.89 -13.35 3.27
N LEU A 41 -22.60 -12.06 3.47
CA LEU A 41 -21.44 -11.54 4.20
C LEU A 41 -21.90 -10.76 5.42
N VAL A 42 -21.15 -10.86 6.51
CA VAL A 42 -21.31 -9.98 7.66
C VAL A 42 -20.09 -9.09 7.73
N GLU A 43 -20.28 -7.77 7.65
CA GLU A 43 -19.23 -6.79 7.89
C GLU A 43 -19.31 -6.32 9.34
N ILE A 44 -18.17 -6.13 9.98
CA ILE A 44 -18.08 -5.70 11.38
C ILE A 44 -17.00 -4.64 11.47
N ASP A 45 -17.41 -3.41 11.77
CA ASP A 45 -16.50 -2.29 11.93
C ASP A 45 -16.23 -2.00 13.40
N THR A 46 -14.95 -1.92 13.75
CA THR A 46 -14.52 -1.51 15.09
C THR A 46 -14.34 0.00 15.17
N SER A 47 -14.52 0.57 16.35
CA SER A 47 -14.11 1.94 16.63
C SER A 47 -12.60 2.13 16.36
N PRO A 48 -12.15 3.33 15.94
CA PRO A 48 -10.75 3.58 15.61
C PRO A 48 -9.81 3.57 16.82
N ASP A 49 -10.35 3.58 18.04
CA ASP A 49 -9.60 3.68 19.30
C ASP A 49 -8.95 2.35 19.70
N ILE A 50 -7.97 1.91 18.91
CA ILE A 50 -7.18 0.69 19.15
C ILE A 50 -5.78 1.11 19.66
N PRO A 51 -5.41 0.75 20.90
CA PRO A 51 -4.24 1.34 21.57
C PRO A 51 -2.89 0.81 21.08
N SER A 52 -2.84 -0.39 20.51
CA SER A 52 -1.57 -0.99 20.06
C SER A 52 -1.76 -2.04 18.95
N PRO A 53 -0.70 -2.35 18.19
CA PRO A 53 -0.69 -3.44 17.20
C PRO A 53 -1.09 -4.80 17.80
N GLU A 54 -0.55 -5.15 18.97
CA GLU A 54 -0.90 -6.38 19.68
C GLU A 54 -2.39 -6.41 20.05
N PHE A 55 -2.94 -5.26 20.46
CA PHE A 55 -4.34 -5.16 20.82
C PHE A 55 -5.26 -5.30 19.60
N ALA A 56 -4.86 -4.78 18.43
CA ALA A 56 -5.56 -5.02 17.17
C ALA A 56 -5.67 -6.51 16.85
N LYS A 57 -4.57 -7.26 17.00
CA LYS A 57 -4.54 -8.72 16.85
C LYS A 57 -5.49 -9.43 17.83
N LYS A 58 -5.54 -8.97 19.10
CA LYS A 58 -6.47 -9.52 20.10
C LYS A 58 -7.94 -9.27 19.73
N ILE A 59 -8.27 -8.07 19.24
CA ILE A 59 -9.61 -7.74 18.75
C ILE A 59 -10.01 -8.67 17.60
N ALA A 60 -9.18 -8.76 16.57
CA ALA A 60 -9.45 -9.60 15.40
C ALA A 60 -9.58 -11.09 15.79
N SER A 61 -8.73 -11.58 16.70
CA SER A 61 -8.83 -12.94 17.26
C SER A 61 -10.16 -13.18 18.00
N TYR A 62 -10.59 -12.20 18.80
CA TYR A 62 -11.83 -12.27 19.55
C TYR A 62 -13.04 -12.32 18.62
N ILE A 63 -13.14 -11.40 17.65
CA ILE A 63 -14.20 -11.38 16.64
C ILE A 63 -14.23 -12.71 15.88
N GLY A 64 -13.08 -13.17 15.39
CA GLY A 64 -12.96 -14.44 14.69
C GLY A 64 -13.42 -15.64 15.54
N THR A 65 -13.15 -15.61 16.85
CA THR A 65 -13.60 -16.66 17.77
C THR A 65 -15.11 -16.64 17.97
N VAL A 66 -15.71 -15.46 18.18
CA VAL A 66 -17.17 -15.30 18.30
C VAL A 66 -17.87 -15.79 17.03
N LEU A 67 -17.37 -15.37 15.86
CA LEU A 67 -17.87 -15.83 14.56
C LEU A 67 -17.79 -17.36 14.43
N ARG A 68 -16.67 -17.97 14.82
CA ARG A 68 -16.52 -19.44 14.81
C ARG A 68 -17.49 -20.15 15.75
N LEU A 69 -17.70 -19.61 16.95
CA LEU A 69 -18.62 -20.18 17.94
C LEU A 69 -20.08 -20.17 17.48
N SER A 70 -20.46 -19.28 16.56
CA SER A 70 -21.80 -19.28 15.97
C SER A 70 -22.14 -20.58 15.22
N GLY A 71 -21.13 -21.30 14.72
CA GLY A 71 -21.30 -22.49 13.88
C GLY A 71 -21.89 -22.22 12.49
N LYS A 72 -22.13 -20.95 12.12
CA LYS A 72 -22.82 -20.54 10.88
C LYS A 72 -21.92 -19.88 9.84
N VAL A 73 -20.65 -19.63 10.18
CA VAL A 73 -19.70 -19.02 9.25
C VAL A 73 -19.03 -20.07 8.37
N LYS A 74 -18.78 -19.70 7.10
CA LYS A 74 -17.98 -20.52 6.19
C LYS A 74 -16.55 -20.66 6.72
N ARG A 75 -15.90 -21.76 6.33
CA ARG A 75 -14.50 -22.06 6.68
C ARG A 75 -13.71 -22.36 5.42
N GLY A 76 -12.41 -22.06 5.45
CA GLY A 76 -11.50 -22.28 4.33
C GLY A 76 -10.89 -20.98 3.82
N ILE A 77 -10.00 -21.13 2.83
CA ILE A 77 -9.29 -20.00 2.22
C ILE A 77 -10.30 -19.05 1.58
N GLY A 78 -10.11 -17.74 1.79
CA GLY A 78 -10.95 -16.70 1.19
C GLY A 78 -12.33 -16.50 1.84
N THR A 79 -12.61 -17.16 2.97
CA THR A 79 -13.90 -17.01 3.69
C THR A 79 -13.93 -15.86 4.70
N ILE A 80 -12.76 -15.31 5.04
CA ILE A 80 -12.62 -14.18 5.95
C ILE A 80 -11.73 -13.15 5.26
N ARG A 81 -12.15 -11.89 5.31
CA ARG A 81 -11.37 -10.73 4.89
C ARG A 81 -11.16 -9.83 6.10
N GLN A 82 -9.96 -9.30 6.24
CA GLN A 82 -9.60 -8.40 7.32
C GLN A 82 -8.77 -7.28 6.72
N ASP A 83 -9.29 -6.07 6.85
CA ASP A 83 -8.63 -4.85 6.42
C ASP A 83 -8.33 -4.01 7.65
N VAL A 84 -7.12 -3.48 7.75
CA VAL A 84 -6.64 -2.77 8.94
C VAL A 84 -6.38 -1.31 8.61
N ASN A 85 -7.04 -0.42 9.34
CA ASN A 85 -6.87 1.02 9.21
C ASN A 85 -5.83 1.51 10.22
N VAL A 86 -4.70 2.04 9.73
CA VAL A 86 -3.59 2.55 10.56
C VAL A 86 -3.43 4.04 10.34
N SER A 87 -3.23 4.78 11.43
CA SER A 87 -2.89 6.20 11.37
C SER A 87 -2.00 6.59 12.55
N ILE A 88 -1.17 7.62 12.37
CA ILE A 88 -0.37 8.23 13.42
C ILE A 88 -0.60 9.74 13.47
N LYS A 89 -0.29 10.39 14.59
CA LYS A 89 -0.38 11.85 14.71
C LYS A 89 0.53 12.53 13.67
N GLY A 90 -0.07 13.41 12.86
CA GLY A 90 0.62 14.11 11.77
C GLY A 90 0.79 13.28 10.50
N GLY A 91 0.51 11.98 10.54
CA GLY A 91 0.49 11.09 9.39
C GLY A 91 -0.86 11.08 8.66
N ALA A 92 -1.12 9.99 7.95
CA ALA A 92 -2.34 9.78 7.18
C ALA A 92 -3.05 8.50 7.61
N ARG A 93 -4.36 8.40 7.34
CA ARG A 93 -5.08 7.13 7.44
C ARG A 93 -4.72 6.27 6.23
N VAL A 94 -4.15 5.10 6.50
CA VAL A 94 -3.75 4.12 5.49
C VAL A 94 -4.47 2.81 5.79
N GLU A 95 -5.06 2.23 4.76
CA GLU A 95 -5.76 0.96 4.82
C GLU A 95 -4.86 -0.15 4.27
N ILE A 96 -4.54 -1.12 5.13
CA ILE A 96 -3.83 -2.34 4.76
C ILE A 96 -4.88 -3.40 4.44
N LYS A 97 -5.07 -3.67 3.15
CA LYS A 97 -6.06 -4.66 2.70
C LYS A 97 -5.53 -6.08 2.72
N GLY A 98 -6.41 -7.04 3.00
CA GLY A 98 -6.13 -8.46 2.84
C GLY A 98 -5.16 -9.03 3.86
N VAL A 99 -5.27 -8.61 5.13
CA VAL A 99 -4.50 -9.19 6.24
C VAL A 99 -5.04 -10.59 6.56
N GLN A 100 -4.59 -11.59 5.79
CA GLN A 100 -5.07 -12.96 5.93
C GLN A 100 -4.51 -13.66 7.17
N ASP A 101 -3.22 -13.46 7.43
CA ASP A 101 -2.54 -14.08 8.56
C ASP A 101 -2.62 -13.18 9.79
N LEU A 102 -3.46 -13.59 10.73
CA LEU A 102 -3.65 -12.91 12.01
C LEU A 102 -2.35 -12.87 12.82
N ASP A 103 -1.43 -13.82 12.62
CA ASP A 103 -0.18 -13.86 13.37
C ASP A 103 0.81 -12.77 13.02
N PHE A 104 0.67 -12.17 11.84
CA PHE A 104 1.50 -11.06 11.36
C PHE A 104 0.78 -9.70 11.38
N MET A 105 -0.47 -9.64 11.85
CA MET A 105 -1.24 -8.40 11.88
C MET A 105 -0.53 -7.28 12.64
N ASP A 106 0.01 -7.60 13.82
CA ASP A 106 0.81 -6.68 14.63
C ASP A 106 2.00 -6.12 13.85
N LYS A 107 2.79 -6.98 13.19
CA LYS A 107 3.94 -6.59 12.38
C LYS A 107 3.57 -5.71 11.20
N TYR A 108 2.44 -5.97 10.53
CA TYR A 108 1.98 -5.10 9.44
C TYR A 108 1.65 -3.70 9.95
N ILE A 109 0.97 -3.60 11.09
CA ILE A 109 0.65 -2.32 11.73
C ILE A 109 1.93 -1.61 12.20
N GLU A 110 2.86 -2.33 12.85
CA GLU A 110 4.16 -1.79 13.29
C GLU A 110 4.97 -1.23 12.12
N ASN A 111 5.04 -1.96 11.01
CA ASN A 111 5.73 -1.51 9.82
C ASN A 111 5.09 -0.27 9.21
N GLU A 112 3.76 -0.17 9.20
CA GLU A 112 3.06 1.02 8.70
C GLU A 112 3.27 2.24 9.62
N ILE A 113 3.24 2.04 10.94
CA ILE A 113 3.58 3.09 11.91
C ILE A 113 5.01 3.60 11.65
N LEU A 114 5.98 2.69 11.51
CA LEU A 114 7.38 3.03 11.24
C LEU A 114 7.53 3.77 9.90
N ARG A 115 6.85 3.30 8.86
CA ARG A 115 6.85 3.92 7.52
C ARG A 115 6.35 5.36 7.59
N GLN A 116 5.19 5.60 8.22
CA GLN A 116 4.65 6.94 8.38
C GLN A 116 5.57 7.84 9.23
N GLN A 117 6.12 7.34 10.33
CA GLN A 117 7.06 8.10 11.16
C GLN A 117 8.31 8.54 10.38
N ASN A 118 8.87 7.65 9.55
CA ASN A 118 10.03 7.97 8.73
C ASN A 118 9.68 8.92 7.58
N LEU A 119 8.48 8.82 7.00
CA LEU A 119 8.00 9.79 6.02
C LEU A 119 7.79 11.19 6.62
N LEU A 120 7.36 11.30 7.88
CA LEU A 120 7.28 12.59 8.55
C LEU A 120 8.66 13.24 8.71
N LYS A 121 9.69 12.46 9.08
CA LYS A 121 11.08 12.96 9.12
C LYS A 121 11.55 13.42 7.74
N VAL A 122 11.20 12.69 6.67
CA VAL A 122 11.48 13.10 5.29
C VAL A 122 10.81 14.45 4.98
N VAL A 123 9.55 14.62 5.36
CA VAL A 123 8.81 15.89 5.18
C VAL A 123 9.51 17.04 5.91
N GLU A 124 9.96 16.84 7.14
CA GLU A 124 10.73 17.84 7.90
C GLU A 124 12.02 18.23 7.17
N VAL A 125 12.78 17.25 6.67
CA VAL A 125 14.01 17.48 5.90
C VAL A 125 13.72 18.28 4.62
N LEU A 126 12.68 17.90 3.86
CA LEU A 126 12.32 18.56 2.61
C LEU A 126 11.82 19.99 2.83
N ARG A 127 11.03 20.23 3.88
CA ARG A 127 10.60 21.57 4.28
C ARG A 127 11.81 22.44 4.66
N GLY A 128 12.73 21.92 5.49
CA GLY A 128 13.95 22.64 5.88
C GLY A 128 14.86 22.99 4.69
N ARG A 129 14.77 22.23 3.59
CA ARG A 129 15.53 22.47 2.35
C ARG A 129 14.79 23.34 1.33
N ASN A 130 13.58 23.82 1.64
CA ASN A 130 12.69 24.50 0.69
C ASN A 130 12.59 23.71 -0.62
N ALA A 131 12.32 22.42 -0.50
CA ALA A 131 12.27 21.51 -1.63
C ALA A 131 11.17 21.91 -2.61
N SER A 132 11.45 21.77 -3.91
CA SER A 132 10.52 22.13 -4.97
C SER A 132 10.72 21.24 -6.19
N LEU A 133 9.67 21.10 -6.98
CA LEU A 133 9.71 20.40 -8.26
C LEU A 133 10.00 21.41 -9.38
N PHE A 134 10.75 20.97 -10.38
CA PHE A 134 10.85 21.66 -11.66
C PHE A 134 9.87 21.06 -12.66
N ASP A 135 9.63 21.78 -13.75
CA ASP A 135 8.82 21.27 -14.85
C ASP A 135 9.43 20.01 -15.47
N THR A 136 8.57 19.18 -16.03
CA THR A 136 8.98 17.99 -16.77
C THR A 136 9.62 18.38 -18.10
N VAL A 137 10.72 17.71 -18.44
CA VAL A 137 11.52 17.93 -19.63
C VAL A 137 11.68 16.60 -20.38
N ASP A 138 11.61 16.67 -21.71
CA ASP A 138 11.99 15.56 -22.58
C ASP A 138 13.51 15.46 -22.67
N LEU A 139 14.05 14.33 -22.19
CA LEU A 139 15.47 14.01 -22.15
C LEU A 139 15.87 13.00 -23.24
N SER A 140 14.98 12.66 -24.17
CA SER A 140 15.22 11.63 -25.19
C SER A 140 16.46 11.92 -26.04
N GLN A 141 16.70 13.18 -26.36
CA GLN A 141 17.91 13.60 -27.08
C GLN A 141 19.18 13.43 -26.24
N VAL A 142 19.11 13.68 -24.93
CA VAL A 142 20.25 13.51 -24.00
C VAL A 142 20.63 12.03 -23.88
N PHE A 143 19.64 11.15 -23.93
CA PHE A 143 19.84 9.70 -23.89
C PHE A 143 20.00 9.04 -25.26
N SER A 144 20.12 9.83 -26.34
CA SER A 144 20.37 9.29 -27.68
C SER A 144 21.72 8.53 -27.70
N GLY A 145 21.68 7.26 -28.10
CA GLY A 145 22.87 6.40 -28.11
C GLY A 145 23.33 5.93 -26.72
N THR A 146 22.47 5.98 -25.69
CA THR A 146 22.78 5.40 -24.38
C THR A 146 23.01 3.88 -24.45
N ASN A 147 23.96 3.38 -23.66
CA ASN A 147 24.21 1.94 -23.50
C ASN A 147 23.34 1.30 -22.40
N VAL A 148 22.55 2.12 -21.68
CA VAL A 148 21.65 1.64 -20.61
C VAL A 148 20.46 0.94 -21.25
N GLY A 149 20.43 -0.39 -21.16
CA GLY A 149 19.52 -1.24 -21.94
C GLY A 149 18.04 -0.97 -21.73
N ILE A 150 17.63 -0.51 -20.54
CA ILE A 150 16.21 -0.17 -20.26
C ILE A 150 15.80 1.14 -20.95
N VAL A 151 16.71 2.11 -21.04
CA VAL A 151 16.44 3.41 -21.66
C VAL A 151 16.52 3.30 -23.18
N SER A 152 17.54 2.62 -23.71
CA SER A 152 17.70 2.45 -25.16
C SER A 152 16.53 1.71 -25.78
N LYS A 153 16.11 0.58 -25.20
CA LYS A 153 14.91 -0.17 -25.66
C LYS A 153 13.65 0.68 -25.61
N GLY A 154 13.46 1.44 -24.53
CA GLY A 154 12.30 2.32 -24.39
C GLY A 154 12.24 3.38 -25.50
N LEU A 155 13.39 3.92 -25.93
CA LEU A 155 13.46 4.89 -27.03
C LEU A 155 13.28 4.24 -28.41
N GLU A 156 13.81 3.02 -28.61
CA GLU A 156 13.63 2.24 -29.85
C GLU A 156 12.16 1.86 -30.09
N ASP A 157 11.41 1.60 -29.03
CA ASP A 157 9.98 1.26 -29.06
C ASP A 157 9.05 2.49 -29.19
N ASN A 158 9.54 3.59 -29.81
CA ASN A 158 8.86 4.89 -29.93
C ASN A 158 8.46 5.54 -28.59
N GLY A 159 9.11 5.17 -27.48
CA GLY A 159 8.91 5.82 -26.19
C GLY A 159 9.65 7.15 -26.08
N THR A 160 9.45 7.84 -24.96
CA THR A 160 10.08 9.13 -24.64
C THR A 160 10.71 9.06 -23.26
N ALA A 161 11.95 9.53 -23.12
CA ALA A 161 12.61 9.62 -21.83
C ALA A 161 12.25 10.95 -21.15
N MET A 162 11.23 10.94 -20.29
CA MET A 162 10.81 12.11 -19.52
C MET A 162 11.53 12.19 -18.18
N GLY A 163 11.92 13.40 -17.76
CA GLY A 163 12.51 13.63 -16.44
C GLY A 163 12.11 14.98 -15.87
N PHE A 164 12.30 15.16 -14.57
CA PHE A 164 12.07 16.43 -13.88
C PHE A 164 13.05 16.59 -12.73
N GLY A 165 13.38 17.83 -12.41
CA GLY A 165 14.27 18.15 -11.30
C GLY A 165 13.54 18.11 -9.96
N LEU A 166 14.22 17.61 -8.93
CA LEU A 166 13.76 17.63 -7.54
C LEU A 166 14.73 18.43 -6.67
N LYS A 167 14.50 19.74 -6.55
CA LYS A 167 15.32 20.61 -5.70
C LYS A 167 15.19 20.18 -4.24
N GLY A 168 16.32 20.03 -3.55
CA GLY A 168 16.35 19.67 -2.12
C GLY A 168 16.26 18.16 -1.82
N PHE A 169 16.05 17.31 -2.83
CA PHE A 169 15.87 15.86 -2.66
C PHE A 169 17.17 15.04 -2.65
N LYS A 170 18.35 15.66 -2.78
CA LYS A 170 19.64 14.94 -2.75
C LYS A 170 19.78 14.11 -1.47
N GLY A 171 19.97 12.80 -1.62
CA GLY A 171 20.06 11.81 -0.54
C GLY A 171 18.73 11.46 0.14
N VAL A 172 17.61 12.04 -0.29
CA VAL A 172 16.30 11.84 0.33
C VAL A 172 15.54 10.67 -0.31
N LEU A 173 15.62 10.51 -1.63
CA LEU A 173 14.96 9.39 -2.34
C LEU A 173 15.54 8.05 -1.92
N GLY A 174 16.83 8.01 -1.59
CA GLY A 174 17.51 6.84 -1.04
C GLY A 174 17.18 6.51 0.43
N THR A 175 16.42 7.35 1.14
CA THR A 175 16.11 7.13 2.57
C THR A 175 15.23 5.90 2.75
N GLU A 176 15.66 4.96 3.59
CA GLU A 176 14.87 3.80 3.96
C GLU A 176 13.70 4.23 4.87
N VAL A 177 12.46 3.95 4.44
CA VAL A 177 11.24 4.30 5.17
C VAL A 177 10.73 3.12 6.01
N VAL A 178 10.92 1.91 5.50
CA VAL A 178 10.71 0.64 6.19
C VAL A 178 11.71 -0.36 5.62
N LYS A 179 12.08 -1.40 6.37
CA LYS A 179 13.12 -2.36 5.97
C LYS A 179 12.96 -2.82 4.52
N GLY A 180 13.98 -2.57 3.70
CA GLY A 180 14.00 -2.98 2.29
C GLY A 180 13.17 -2.10 1.34
N ARG A 181 12.59 -0.99 1.81
CA ARG A 181 11.86 -0.02 1.00
C ARG A 181 12.34 1.40 1.28
N ARG A 182 12.60 2.15 0.21
CA ARG A 182 13.04 3.55 0.26
C ARG A 182 11.93 4.48 -0.19
N LEU A 183 12.08 5.78 0.03
CA LEU A 183 11.16 6.78 -0.52
C LEU A 183 11.05 6.64 -2.05
N GLY A 184 12.17 6.44 -2.75
CA GLY A 184 12.18 6.19 -4.20
C GLY A 184 11.40 4.94 -4.61
N THR A 185 11.39 3.90 -3.76
CA THR A 185 10.56 2.71 -3.99
C THR A 185 9.07 3.03 -3.95
N GLU A 186 8.62 3.86 -3.00
CA GLU A 186 7.21 4.28 -2.95
C GLU A 186 6.81 5.12 -4.17
N ILE A 187 7.65 6.07 -4.58
CA ILE A 187 7.39 6.88 -5.78
C ILE A 187 7.36 5.99 -7.03
N SER A 188 8.24 5.00 -7.11
CA SER A 188 8.25 4.00 -8.20
C SER A 188 6.94 3.21 -8.26
N ASP A 189 6.33 2.86 -7.13
CA ASP A 189 5.03 2.17 -7.11
C ASP A 189 3.91 3.05 -7.67
N TYR A 190 3.87 4.34 -7.33
CA TYR A 190 2.93 5.28 -7.95
C TYR A 190 3.16 5.42 -9.46
N ALA A 191 4.42 5.46 -9.90
CA ALA A 191 4.76 5.51 -11.32
C ALA A 191 4.28 4.25 -12.05
N LYS A 192 4.45 3.07 -11.45
CA LYS A 192 3.94 1.80 -12.01
C LYS A 192 2.43 1.78 -12.17
N MET A 193 1.70 2.34 -11.21
CA MET A 193 0.25 2.50 -11.32
C MET A 193 -0.15 3.42 -12.48
N ALA A 194 0.71 4.38 -12.84
CA ALA A 194 0.51 5.24 -14.01
C ALA A 194 0.92 4.58 -15.35
N GLY A 195 1.38 3.33 -15.33
CA GLY A 195 1.63 2.52 -16.52
C GLY A 195 3.10 2.42 -16.96
N VAL A 196 4.06 2.95 -16.20
CA VAL A 196 5.49 2.79 -16.51
C VAL A 196 6.12 1.60 -15.75
N GLY A 197 7.26 1.09 -16.18
CA GLY A 197 7.94 -0.02 -15.48
C GLY A 197 8.56 0.34 -14.12
N GLY A 198 8.76 1.64 -13.88
CA GLY A 198 9.40 2.19 -12.69
C GLY A 198 10.00 3.56 -12.97
N ILE A 199 10.90 4.00 -12.10
CA ILE A 199 11.69 5.24 -12.25
C ILE A 199 13.17 4.95 -12.02
N ILE A 200 14.03 5.81 -12.54
CA ILE A 200 15.46 5.88 -12.20
C ILE A 200 15.67 7.22 -11.48
N HIS A 201 16.41 7.24 -10.38
CA HIS A 201 16.64 8.47 -9.62
C HIS A 201 18.08 8.64 -9.13
N SER A 202 18.47 9.90 -8.88
CA SER A 202 19.86 10.29 -8.60
C SER A 202 20.51 9.68 -7.34
N ASP A 203 19.72 9.25 -6.36
CA ASP A 203 20.23 8.56 -5.16
C ASP A 203 20.48 7.06 -5.35
N GLU A 204 20.17 6.49 -6.53
CA GLU A 204 20.49 5.10 -6.85
C GLU A 204 21.94 4.93 -7.32
N ASP A 205 22.41 3.70 -7.31
CA ASP A 205 23.69 3.34 -7.90
C ASP A 205 23.56 3.25 -9.42
N LEU A 206 23.67 4.42 -10.08
CA LEU A 206 23.46 4.56 -11.52
C LEU A 206 24.44 3.72 -12.37
N GLY A 207 25.58 3.30 -11.81
CA GLY A 207 26.53 2.43 -12.50
C GLY A 207 26.08 0.98 -12.65
N LYS A 208 24.95 0.60 -12.04
CA LYS A 208 24.36 -0.75 -12.16
C LYS A 208 23.37 -0.90 -13.31
N TYR A 209 23.00 0.20 -13.96
CA TYR A 209 22.10 0.23 -15.11
C TYR A 209 22.86 0.17 -16.43
#